data_AF-A0A822CNC2-F1
#
_entry.id   AF-A0A822CNC2-F1
#
_cell.length_a   1.000
_cell.length_b   1.000
_cell.length_c   1.000
_cell.angle_alpha   90.00
_cell.angle_beta   90.00
_cell.angle_gamma   90.00
#
_symmetry.space_group_name_H-M   'P 1'
#
loop_
_entity.id
_entity.type
_entity.pdbx_description
1 polymer ?
#
loop_
_entity_poly.entity_id
_entity_poly.type
_entity_poly.pdbx_seq_one_letter_code
_entity_poly.pdbx_strand_id
1 'polypeptide(L)'
;FLYSVPGHRSQVKQRMVYASCKESVIDNIEKKFGIVFDKKLEISDSTDFTMEYLIEQLHSEPLDNTTTTSFAKPKAPSSRGPRRLVNSNDNSDE
;
A
#
# COMPACT_ATOMS: atom_id res chain seq x y z
N PHE A 1 16.62 -1.96 -0.44
CA PHE A 1 16.86 -0.52 -0.68
C PHE A 1 16.18 0.28 0.44
N LEU A 2 16.83 1.31 0.99
CA LEU A 2 16.28 2.15 2.06
C LEU A 2 16.31 3.62 1.64
N TYR A 3 15.17 4.30 1.70
CA TYR A 3 15.03 5.73 1.47
C TYR A 3 14.66 6.44 2.77
N SER A 4 15.58 7.21 3.34
CA SER A 4 15.34 7.98 4.57
C SER A 4 15.05 9.44 4.26
N VAL A 5 13.86 9.92 4.66
CA VAL A 5 13.48 11.34 4.51
C VAL A 5 13.19 11.93 5.88
N PRO A 6 14.10 12.75 6.43
CA PRO A 6 13.86 13.39 7.71
C PRO A 6 12.76 14.44 7.50
N GLY A 7 11.53 14.11 7.91
CA GLY A 7 10.26 14.76 7.55
C GLY A 7 10.32 16.27 7.35
N HIS A 8 9.93 17.06 8.35
CA HIS A 8 9.97 18.54 8.27
C HIS A 8 11.37 19.15 8.42
N ARG A 9 12.40 18.34 8.71
CA ARG A 9 13.79 18.80 8.84
C ARG A 9 14.45 19.08 7.48
N SER A 10 13.90 18.52 6.40
CA SER A 10 14.37 18.73 5.02
C SER A 10 13.58 19.84 4.31
N GLN A 11 14.13 20.40 3.23
CA GLN A 11 13.39 21.35 2.39
C GLN A 11 12.36 20.63 1.52
N VAL A 12 11.20 21.25 1.23
CA VAL A 12 10.16 20.67 0.35
C VAL A 12 10.73 20.26 -1.01
N LYS A 13 11.58 21.12 -1.59
CA LYS A 13 12.25 20.85 -2.87
C LYS A 13 13.10 19.58 -2.81
N GLN A 14 13.86 19.39 -1.73
CA GLN A 14 14.68 18.20 -1.56
C GLN A 14 13.80 16.96 -1.46
N ARG A 15 12.78 16.97 -0.60
CA ARG A 15 11.85 15.84 -0.46
C ARG A 15 11.22 15.43 -1.79
N MET A 16 10.79 16.42 -2.59
CA MET A 16 10.24 16.16 -3.91
C MET A 16 11.28 15.56 -4.86
N VAL A 17 12.48 16.14 -4.97
CA VAL A 17 13.52 15.63 -5.89
C VAL A 17 13.92 14.20 -5.53
N TYR A 18 14.16 13.92 -4.25
CA TYR A 18 14.56 12.57 -3.83
C TYR A 18 13.44 11.54 -4.06
N ALA A 19 12.18 11.90 -3.82
CA ALA A 19 11.05 11.02 -4.11
C ALA A 19 10.89 10.78 -5.63
N SER A 20 10.98 11.84 -6.43
CA SER A 20 10.84 11.75 -7.89
C SER A 20 11.97 10.96 -8.56
N CYS A 21 13.18 10.99 -8.01
CA CYS A 21 14.32 10.27 -8.57
C CYS A 21 14.50 8.85 -8.02
N LYS A 22 13.77 8.44 -6.97
CA LYS A 22 13.94 7.15 -6.29
C LYS A 22 13.90 5.96 -7.27
N GLU A 23 12.84 5.85 -8.06
CA GLU A 23 12.70 4.71 -8.97
C GLU A 23 13.71 4.77 -10.13
N SER A 24 13.95 5.95 -10.70
CA SER A 24 14.98 6.11 -11.72
C SER A 24 16.36 5.66 -11.25
N VAL A 25 16.72 5.90 -9.99
CA VAL A 25 17.99 5.44 -9.41
C VAL A 25 18.00 3.92 -9.27
N ILE A 26 16.94 3.34 -8.71
CA ILE A 26 16.82 1.88 -8.55
C ILE A 26 16.91 1.18 -9.91
N ASP A 27 16.11 1.60 -10.88
CA ASP A 27 16.09 1.03 -12.23
C ASP A 27 17.47 1.08 -12.90
N ASN A 28 18.20 2.19 -12.73
CA ASN A 28 19.55 2.31 -13.28
C ASN A 28 20.52 1.34 -12.60
N ILE A 29 20.38 1.14 -11.29
CA ILE A 29 21.23 0.21 -10.54
C ILE A 29 20.95 -1.23 -10.96
N GLU A 30 19.68 -1.62 -11.04
CA GLU A 30 19.27 -2.96 -11.48
C GLU A 30 19.76 -3.25 -12.91
N LYS A 31 19.58 -2.31 -13.84
CA LYS A 31 19.99 -2.48 -15.24
C LYS A 31 21.51 -2.50 -15.45
N LYS A 32 22.26 -1.64 -14.74
CA LYS A 32 23.70 -1.50 -14.96
C LYS A 32 24.53 -2.52 -14.19
N PHE A 33 24.06 -2.93 -13.02
CA PHE A 33 24.82 -3.78 -12.10
C PHE A 33 24.17 -5.15 -11.88
N GLY A 34 22.98 -5.41 -12.43
CA GLY A 34 22.28 -6.69 -12.26
C GLY A 34 21.86 -6.96 -10.81
N ILE A 35 21.80 -5.92 -9.97
CA ILE A 35 21.36 -6.03 -8.58
C ILE A 35 19.86 -6.25 -8.56
N VAL A 36 19.37 -7.15 -7.71
CA VAL A 36 17.94 -7.34 -7.44
C VAL A 36 17.66 -6.84 -6.03
N PHE A 37 16.69 -5.95 -5.88
CA PHE A 37 16.27 -5.46 -4.56
C PHE A 37 15.06 -6.23 -4.07
N ASP A 38 15.22 -7.03 -3.01
CA ASP A 38 14.11 -7.82 -2.45
C ASP A 38 13.00 -6.95 -1.87
N LYS A 39 13.37 -5.87 -1.17
CA LYS A 39 12.44 -4.87 -0.63
C LYS A 39 12.95 -3.44 -0.78
N LYS A 40 12.01 -2.53 -0.99
CA LYS A 40 12.21 -1.07 -1.03
C LYS A 40 11.50 -0.46 0.18
N LEU A 41 12.26 -0.01 1.17
CA LEU A 41 11.75 0.55 2.41
C LEU A 41 11.89 2.07 2.43
N GLU A 42 10.94 2.75 3.05
CA GLU A 42 10.96 4.20 3.26
C GLU A 42 10.79 4.49 4.75
N ILE A 43 11.66 5.32 5.31
CA ILE A 43 11.62 5.70 6.73
C ILE A 43 11.65 7.22 6.90
N SER A 44 10.87 7.73 7.85
CA SER A 44 10.85 9.15 8.22
C SER A 44 11.81 9.48 9.36
N ASP A 45 12.04 8.55 10.29
CA ASP A 45 13.00 8.66 11.38
C ASP A 45 13.87 7.40 11.46
N SER A 46 15.11 7.59 11.90
CA SER A 46 16.09 6.52 12.13
C SER A 46 15.75 5.67 13.36
N THR A 47 14.98 6.21 14.30
CA THR A 47 14.56 5.51 15.52
C THR A 47 13.59 4.36 15.22
N ASP A 48 12.81 4.49 14.16
CA ASP A 48 11.88 3.46 13.67
C ASP A 48 12.61 2.29 12.98
N PHE A 49 13.87 2.50 12.59
CA PHE A 49 14.67 1.49 11.89
C PHE A 49 15.36 0.54 12.88
N THR A 50 14.58 -0.32 13.52
CA THR A 50 15.06 -1.35 14.45
C THR A 50 15.28 -2.70 13.76
N MET A 51 16.04 -3.59 14.40
CA MET A 51 16.22 -4.96 13.90
C MET A 51 14.90 -5.73 13.83
N GLU A 52 14.00 -5.50 14.78
CA GLU A 52 12.67 -6.10 14.80
C GLU A 52 11.84 -5.66 13.58
N TYR A 53 11.83 -4.35 13.28
CA TYR A 53 11.20 -3.82 12.08
C TYR A 53 11.79 -4.45 10.82
N LEU A 54 13.12 -4.60 10.73
CA LEU A 54 13.76 -5.19 9.56
C LEU A 54 13.38 -6.67 9.37
N ILE A 55 13.30 -7.43 10.46
CA ILE A 55 12.89 -8.84 10.42
C ILE A 55 11.43 -8.94 9.98
N GLU A 56 10.52 -8.16 10.58
CA GLU A 56 9.10 -8.11 10.18
C GLU A 56 8.94 -7.73 8.71
N GLN A 57 9.69 -6.70 8.28
CA GLN A 57 9.63 -6.25 6.91
C GLN A 57 10.21 -7.27 5.95
N LEU A 58 11.28 -8.00 6.26
CA LEU A 58 11.86 -8.97 5.30
C LEU A 58 11.12 -10.32 5.33
N HIS A 59 10.73 -10.77 6.50
CA HIS A 59 10.10 -12.06 6.75
C HIS A 59 8.64 -11.83 7.13
N SER A 60 7.86 -11.34 6.16
CA SER A 60 6.41 -11.29 6.32
C SER A 60 5.91 -12.73 6.42
N GLU A 61 5.71 -13.22 7.64
CA GLU A 61 4.93 -14.43 7.94
C GLU A 61 3.61 -14.35 7.15
N PRO A 62 3.16 -15.44 6.50
CA PRO A 62 1.89 -15.43 5.81
C PRO A 62 0.80 -15.10 6.83
N LEU A 63 0.25 -13.90 6.73
CA LEU A 63 -0.85 -13.44 7.53
C LEU A 63 -2.06 -14.27 7.13
N ASP A 64 -2.22 -15.44 7.76
CA ASP A 64 -3.41 -16.25 7.66
C ASP A 64 -4.58 -15.43 8.19
N ASN A 65 -5.24 -14.74 7.26
CA ASN A 65 -6.61 -14.30 7.33
C ASN A 65 -6.94 -13.49 8.60
N THR A 66 -6.43 -12.26 8.69
CA THR A 66 -7.13 -11.22 9.44
C THR A 66 -8.52 -11.08 8.80
N THR A 67 -9.48 -11.84 9.33
CA THR A 67 -10.89 -11.75 8.95
C THR A 67 -11.28 -10.29 9.10
N THR A 68 -11.53 -9.61 7.98
CA THR A 68 -11.94 -8.22 8.00
C THR A 68 -13.22 -8.13 8.83
N THR A 69 -13.13 -7.52 10.00
CA THR A 69 -14.30 -7.35 10.87
C THR A 69 -15.23 -6.37 10.19
N SER A 70 -16.19 -6.90 9.42
CA SER A 70 -17.19 -6.09 8.74
C SER A 70 -18.20 -5.58 9.77
N PHE A 71 -18.38 -4.27 9.84
CA PHE A 71 -19.45 -3.68 10.64
C PHE A 71 -20.81 -4.17 10.13
N ALA A 72 -21.67 -4.58 11.07
CA ALA A 72 -23.03 -4.96 10.74
C ALA A 72 -23.77 -3.80 10.07
N LYS A 73 -24.43 -4.06 8.94
CA LYS A 73 -25.29 -3.06 8.29
C LYS A 73 -26.43 -2.67 9.24
N PRO A 74 -26.82 -1.39 9.30
CA PRO A 74 -27.92 -0.94 10.15
C PRO A 74 -29.23 -1.65 9.77
N LYS A 75 -30.14 -1.73 10.74
CA LYS A 75 -31.44 -2.39 10.55
C LYS A 75 -32.26 -1.65 9.50
N ALA A 76 -32.83 -2.39 8.55
CA ALA A 76 -33.67 -1.83 7.50
C ALA A 76 -34.96 -1.21 8.08
N PRO A 77 -35.57 -0.21 7.39
CA PRO A 77 -36.81 0.41 7.84
C PRO A 77 -37.97 -0.59 7.89
N SER A 78 -38.85 -0.43 8.89
CA SER A 78 -39.90 -1.40 9.26
C SER A 78 -40.96 -1.68 8.18
N SER A 79 -41.07 -0.84 7.16
CA SER A 79 -42.10 -0.94 6.11
C SER A 79 -41.55 -1.44 4.76
N ARG A 80 -40.37 -2.07 4.76
CA ARG A 80 -39.76 -2.54 3.51
C ARG A 80 -40.33 -3.91 3.12
N GLY A 81 -40.98 -3.99 1.96
CA GLY A 81 -41.41 -5.26 1.35
C GLY A 81 -40.24 -6.20 1.00
N PRO A 82 -40.54 -7.44 0.57
CA PRO A 82 -39.55 -8.46 0.29
C PRO A 82 -38.52 -8.02 -0.77
N ARG A 83 -37.26 -8.45 -0.61
CA ARG A 83 -36.16 -8.13 -1.54
C ARG A 83 -36.45 -8.78 -2.90
N ARG A 84 -36.51 -7.97 -3.96
CA ARG A 84 -36.65 -8.44 -5.35
C ARG A 84 -35.26 -8.51 -6.01
N LEU A 85 -34.98 -9.60 -6.71
CA LEU A 85 -33.86 -9.68 -7.64
C LEU A 85 -34.23 -8.84 -8.87
N VAL A 86 -33.36 -7.91 -9.26
CA VAL A 86 -33.48 -7.17 -10.52
C VAL A 86 -32.31 -7.65 -11.38
N ASN A 87 -32.61 -8.46 -12.40
CA ASN A 87 -31.61 -8.82 -13.40
C ASN A 87 -31.53 -7.67 -14.40
N SER A 88 -30.42 -6.93 -14.36
CA SER A 88 -30.12 -5.90 -15.36
C SER A 88 -29.58 -6.54 -16.65
N ASN A 89 -30.37 -7.38 -17.31
CA ASN A 89 -30.09 -7.81 -18.68
C ASN A 89 -31.15 -7.17 -19.59
N ASP A 90 -31.04 -5.86 -19.78
CA ASP A 90 -31.65 -5.18 -20.93
C ASP A 90 -30.65 -5.31 -22.10
N ASN A 91 -30.75 -6.42 -22.84
CA ASN A 91 -30.45 -6.38 -24.26
C ASN A 91 -31.78 -6.01 -24.93
N SER A 92 -32.03 -4.72 -25.09
CA SER A 92 -33.05 -4.22 -26.00
C SER A 92 -32.45 -4.16 -27.40
N ASP A 93 -32.98 -4.99 -28.29
CA ASP A 93 -32.80 -4.93 -29.74
C ASP A 93 -33.15 -3.52 -30.28
N GLU A 94 -32.19 -2.82 -30.90
CA GLU A 94 -32.29 -2.14 -32.21
C GLU A 94 -30.91 -1.61 -32.67
#